data_AF-A0ABD3KZ20-F1
#
_entry.id   AF-A0ABD3KZ20-F1
#
_cell.length_a   1.000
_cell.length_b   1.000
_cell.length_c   1.000
_cell.angle_alpha   90.00
_cell.angle_beta   90.00
_cell.angle_gamma   90.00
#
_symmetry.space_group_name_H-M   'P 1'
#
loop_
_entity.id
_entity.type
_entity.pdbx_description
1 polymer ?
#
loop_
_entity_poly.entity_id
_entity_poly.type
_entity_poly.pdbx_seq_one_letter_code
_entity_poly.pdbx_strand_id
1 'polypeptide(L)'
;MPLAKPLAAPFPINISPLIDTEGSQIHVVDHGAPSSVKVELFTMKGFKGSRPFTVGDELVIDGGMASFEVVDKIGNDLKCKCTDSGLFLPCAKFSFWRDGKLVKRNYKLPTLSRKANINFGIAEGIDFIAMSFVNDVDAVRNLKDYISTKLSKSIRVLAKIESLESLQKLGEIVEASDGIMIARGDLGVEIPLEQIPVVQEEITYACMQMNKLVIVALQLLESMVESPNPTRAE
;
A
#
# COMPACT_ATOMS: atom_id res chain seq x y z
N MET A 1 -15.28 -23.61 -3.55
CA MET A 1 -14.65 -24.23 -4.75
C MET A 1 -13.21 -23.77 -4.68
N PRO A 2 -12.21 -24.66 -4.52
CA PRO A 2 -10.86 -24.24 -4.14
C PRO A 2 -10.30 -23.23 -5.15
N LEU A 3 -9.78 -22.11 -4.65
CA LEU A 3 -9.41 -20.88 -5.39
C LEU A 3 -8.48 -21.08 -6.59
N ALA A 4 -7.70 -22.15 -6.64
CA ALA A 4 -6.89 -22.51 -7.79
C ALA A 4 -6.59 -24.02 -7.77
N LYS A 5 -7.31 -24.81 -8.56
CA LYS A 5 -6.79 -26.12 -9.00
C LYS A 5 -6.11 -25.90 -10.35
N PRO A 6 -4.88 -26.40 -10.57
CA PRO A 6 -4.27 -26.31 -11.88
C PRO A 6 -5.21 -26.96 -12.90
N LEU A 7 -5.68 -26.17 -13.86
CA LEU A 7 -6.26 -26.69 -15.11
C LEU A 7 -5.22 -27.62 -15.73
N ALA A 8 -5.69 -28.72 -16.32
CA ALA A 8 -4.85 -29.79 -16.86
C ALA A 8 -3.69 -29.23 -17.70
N ALA A 9 -2.54 -29.06 -17.05
CA ALA A 9 -1.33 -28.61 -17.67
C ALA A 9 -0.55 -29.85 -18.14
N PRO A 10 0.15 -29.79 -19.27
CA PRO A 10 0.96 -30.91 -19.77
C PRO A 10 2.12 -31.30 -18.81
N PHE A 11 2.37 -30.51 -17.76
CA PHE A 11 3.39 -30.75 -16.74
C PHE A 11 2.81 -30.51 -15.34
N PRO A 12 3.34 -31.16 -14.29
CA PRO A 12 2.94 -30.87 -12.92
C PRO A 12 3.31 -29.43 -12.54
N ILE A 13 2.30 -28.57 -12.38
CA ILE A 13 2.46 -27.20 -11.90
C ILE A 13 2.02 -27.15 -10.44
N ASN A 14 2.95 -26.77 -9.55
CA ASN A 14 2.63 -26.44 -8.17
C ASN A 14 2.35 -24.93 -8.08
N ILE A 15 1.12 -24.58 -7.70
CA ILE A 15 0.68 -23.19 -7.52
C ILE A 15 0.51 -22.97 -6.02
N SER A 16 1.13 -21.91 -5.51
CA SER A 16 0.93 -21.48 -4.13
C SER A 16 0.00 -20.29 -4.05
N PRO A 17 -1.26 -20.47 -3.57
CA PRO A 17 -2.20 -19.37 -3.39
C PRO A 17 -1.75 -18.41 -2.29
N LEU A 18 -1.83 -17.11 -2.60
CA LEU A 18 -1.57 -16.00 -1.69
C LEU A 18 -2.84 -15.16 -1.56
N ILE A 19 -3.20 -14.75 -0.34
CA ILE A 19 -4.21 -13.72 -0.11
C ILE A 19 -3.53 -12.40 0.26
N ASP A 20 -3.91 -11.31 -0.41
CA ASP A 20 -3.51 -9.95 0.00
C ASP A 20 -4.60 -9.35 0.88
N THR A 21 -4.20 -8.77 2.01
CA THR A 21 -5.13 -8.14 2.95
C THR A 21 -5.29 -6.67 2.60
N GLU A 22 -6.52 -6.20 2.38
CA GLU A 22 -6.76 -4.77 2.23
C GLU A 22 -6.48 -4.04 3.56
N GLY A 23 -5.61 -3.02 3.51
CA GLY A 23 -5.40 -2.10 4.62
C GLY A 23 -6.48 -1.00 4.69
N SER A 24 -6.40 -0.11 5.66
CA SER A 24 -7.33 1.03 5.83
C SER A 24 -7.32 1.97 4.62
N GLN A 25 -8.51 2.25 4.04
CA GLN A 25 -8.71 3.04 2.81
C GLN A 25 -9.61 4.27 3.05
N ILE A 26 -9.44 5.31 2.23
CA ILE A 26 -10.28 6.51 2.18
C ILE A 26 -10.92 6.64 0.79
N HIS A 27 -12.19 7.07 0.72
CA HIS A 27 -12.89 7.37 -0.53
C HIS A 27 -12.90 8.87 -0.82
N VAL A 28 -12.59 9.26 -2.05
CA VAL A 28 -12.73 10.62 -2.57
C VAL A 28 -14.12 10.78 -3.17
N VAL A 29 -14.82 11.88 -2.87
CA VAL A 29 -16.13 12.19 -3.46
C VAL A 29 -15.97 13.46 -4.29
N ASP A 30 -16.16 13.37 -5.60
CA ASP A 30 -16.22 14.51 -6.50
C ASP A 30 -17.58 15.22 -6.37
N HIS A 31 -17.55 16.55 -6.23
CA HIS A 31 -18.75 17.40 -6.13
C HIS A 31 -19.07 18.18 -7.42
N GLY A 32 -18.40 17.89 -8.55
CA GLY A 32 -18.84 18.28 -9.89
C GLY A 32 -18.87 19.79 -10.16
N ALA A 33 -17.70 20.45 -10.10
CA ALA A 33 -17.58 21.86 -10.48
C ALA A 33 -17.10 22.05 -11.95
N PRO A 34 -17.66 23.02 -12.71
CA PRO A 34 -17.30 23.26 -14.10
C PRO A 34 -15.92 23.93 -14.26
N SER A 35 -15.21 23.55 -15.32
CA SER A 35 -13.81 23.82 -15.63
C SER A 35 -13.45 25.29 -15.87
N SER A 36 -12.37 25.76 -15.23
CA SER A 36 -11.33 26.63 -15.83
C SER A 36 -10.13 26.90 -14.91
N VAL A 37 -10.22 26.53 -13.63
CA VAL A 37 -9.09 26.16 -12.76
C VAL A 37 -9.65 25.01 -11.95
N LYS A 38 -9.14 23.78 -12.09
CA LYS A 38 -9.64 22.64 -11.31
C LYS A 38 -9.25 22.85 -9.85
N VAL A 39 -10.09 23.58 -9.15
CA VAL A 39 -10.04 23.73 -7.71
C VAL A 39 -10.94 22.63 -7.17
N GLU A 40 -10.29 21.60 -6.63
CA GLU A 40 -10.98 20.45 -6.06
C GLU A 40 -11.09 20.64 -4.55
N LEU A 41 -12.26 20.29 -4.03
CA LEU A 41 -12.56 20.40 -2.61
C LEU A 41 -12.42 19.02 -1.97
N PHE A 42 -11.43 18.86 -1.09
CA PHE A 42 -11.20 17.62 -0.38
C PHE A 42 -11.86 17.68 0.99
N THR A 43 -12.90 16.87 1.19
CA THR A 43 -13.64 16.76 2.46
C THR A 43 -13.00 15.72 3.38
N MET A 44 -12.47 16.15 4.52
CA MET A 44 -11.83 15.25 5.49
C MET A 44 -12.79 14.91 6.63
N LYS A 45 -13.48 13.76 6.55
CA LYS A 45 -14.27 13.23 7.69
C LYS A 45 -13.38 12.47 8.67
N GLY A 46 -13.51 12.76 9.97
CA GLY A 46 -12.95 11.93 11.06
C GLY A 46 -11.70 12.46 11.77
N PHE A 47 -11.21 13.67 11.47
CA PHE A 47 -10.03 14.22 12.14
C PHE A 47 -10.38 14.75 13.56
N LYS A 48 -9.88 14.09 14.61
CA LYS A 48 -9.92 14.62 15.99
C LYS A 48 -8.54 15.17 16.37
N GLY A 49 -8.41 16.49 16.54
CA GLY A 49 -7.17 17.17 16.99
C GLY A 49 -6.79 18.42 16.19
N SER A 50 -5.68 19.08 16.57
CA SER A 50 -5.10 20.21 15.82
C SER A 50 -4.58 19.73 14.47
N ARG A 51 -4.92 20.43 13.39
CA ARG A 51 -4.63 19.97 12.04
C ARG A 51 -3.19 20.32 11.64
N PRO A 52 -2.37 19.34 11.20
CA PRO A 52 -0.94 19.55 10.95
C PRO A 52 -0.62 20.23 9.60
N PHE A 53 -1.60 20.32 8.69
CA PHE A 53 -1.42 20.86 7.34
C PHE A 53 -1.66 22.38 7.30
N THR A 54 -0.98 23.12 6.42
CA THR A 54 -1.10 24.58 6.18
C THR A 54 -1.40 24.91 4.73
N VAL A 55 -1.84 26.14 4.47
CA VAL A 55 -1.89 26.67 3.09
C VAL A 55 -0.46 26.69 2.53
N GLY A 56 -0.28 26.24 1.30
CA GLY A 56 1.02 26.01 0.67
C GLY A 56 1.57 24.60 0.83
N ASP A 57 0.94 23.73 1.64
CA ASP A 57 1.31 22.32 1.67
C ASP A 57 0.89 21.64 0.36
N GLU A 58 1.69 20.68 -0.10
CA GLU A 58 1.39 19.84 -1.25
C GLU A 58 0.65 18.59 -0.78
N LEU A 59 -0.51 18.33 -1.36
CA LEU A 59 -1.29 17.11 -1.22
C LEU A 59 -0.92 16.18 -2.38
N VAL A 60 -0.28 15.07 -2.08
CA VAL A 60 0.12 14.06 -3.06
C VAL A 60 -0.77 12.82 -2.91
N ILE A 61 -1.29 12.36 -4.04
CA ILE A 61 -2.16 11.20 -4.17
C ILE A 61 -1.40 10.05 -4.82
N ASP A 62 -1.43 8.88 -4.19
CA ASP A 62 -0.77 7.64 -4.66
C ASP A 62 0.68 7.87 -5.16
N GLY A 63 1.41 8.76 -4.48
CA GLY A 63 2.84 8.98 -4.72
C GLY A 63 3.15 9.69 -6.02
N GLY A 64 2.25 10.60 -6.40
CA GLY A 64 2.43 11.47 -7.56
C GLY A 64 1.56 11.06 -8.74
N MET A 65 0.63 10.11 -8.56
CA MET A 65 -0.42 9.90 -9.57
C MET A 65 -1.29 11.15 -9.73
N ALA A 66 -1.47 11.94 -8.66
CA ALA A 66 -1.98 13.29 -8.77
C ALA A 66 -1.42 14.16 -7.64
N SER A 67 -1.18 15.44 -7.90
CA SER A 67 -0.66 16.38 -6.91
C SER A 67 -1.48 17.67 -6.90
N PHE A 68 -1.60 18.26 -5.70
CA PHE A 68 -2.36 19.47 -5.47
C PHE A 68 -1.65 20.37 -4.48
N GLU A 69 -1.81 21.68 -4.63
CA GLU A 69 -1.40 22.67 -3.65
C GLU A 69 -2.60 23.08 -2.78
N VAL A 70 -2.46 23.03 -1.46
CA VAL A 70 -3.49 23.51 -0.54
C VAL A 70 -3.55 25.03 -0.61
N VAL A 71 -4.60 25.59 -1.23
CA VAL A 71 -4.77 27.04 -1.42
C VAL A 71 -5.63 27.70 -0.35
N ASP A 72 -6.53 26.95 0.28
CA ASP A 72 -7.40 27.48 1.34
C ASP A 72 -7.91 26.37 2.28
N LYS A 73 -8.39 26.78 3.46
CA LYS A 73 -9.01 25.90 4.47
C LYS A 73 -10.40 26.40 4.81
N ILE A 74 -11.41 25.60 4.51
CA ILE A 74 -12.82 25.95 4.76
C ILE A 74 -13.41 24.94 5.74
N GLY A 75 -13.60 25.32 7.00
CA GLY A 75 -14.17 24.40 7.98
C GLY A 75 -13.29 23.16 8.15
N ASN A 76 -13.77 21.95 7.81
CA ASN A 76 -13.01 20.68 7.78
C ASN A 76 -12.36 20.37 6.43
N ASP A 77 -12.63 21.19 5.41
CA ASP A 77 -12.32 20.88 4.03
C ASP A 77 -11.08 21.66 3.58
N LEU A 78 -10.33 21.05 2.65
CA LEU A 78 -9.20 21.69 2.00
C LEU A 78 -9.61 22.07 0.59
N LYS A 79 -9.41 23.33 0.25
CA LYS A 79 -9.49 23.79 -1.13
C LYS A 79 -8.10 23.62 -1.72
N CYS A 80 -7.96 22.75 -2.70
CA CYS A 80 -6.68 22.48 -3.31
C CYS A 80 -6.71 22.83 -4.80
N LYS A 81 -5.62 23.38 -5.29
CA LYS A 81 -5.41 23.64 -6.72
C LYS A 81 -4.61 22.46 -7.28
N CYS A 82 -5.15 21.79 -8.29
CA CYS A 82 -4.43 20.72 -8.98
C CYS A 82 -3.12 21.28 -9.60
N THR A 83 -1.99 20.69 -9.22
CA THR A 83 -0.66 20.99 -9.76
C THR A 83 -0.22 19.94 -10.77
N ASP A 84 -0.60 18.68 -10.55
CA ASP A 84 -0.45 17.60 -11.52
C ASP A 84 -1.74 16.78 -11.59
N SER A 85 -2.34 16.74 -12.78
CA SER A 85 -3.60 16.07 -13.01
C SER A 85 -3.34 14.63 -13.45
N GLY A 86 -3.69 13.67 -12.60
CA GLY A 86 -3.76 12.28 -13.02
C GLY A 86 -4.98 11.55 -12.51
N LEU A 87 -4.95 10.23 -12.65
CA LEU A 87 -6.09 9.35 -12.42
C LEU A 87 -6.24 9.03 -10.94
N PHE A 88 -7.46 9.21 -10.43
CA PHE A 88 -7.83 8.75 -9.10
C PHE A 88 -8.26 7.30 -9.20
N LEU A 89 -7.43 6.40 -8.70
CA LEU A 89 -7.85 5.03 -8.51
C LEU A 89 -8.79 4.96 -7.30
N PRO A 90 -9.77 4.03 -7.30
CA PRO A 90 -10.47 3.68 -6.08
C PRO A 90 -9.45 3.38 -4.98
N CYS A 91 -9.66 3.96 -3.80
CA CYS A 91 -8.85 3.73 -2.60
C CYS A 91 -7.48 4.45 -2.56
N ALA A 92 -7.36 5.54 -3.33
CA ALA A 92 -6.17 6.38 -3.37
C ALA A 92 -5.71 6.89 -1.99
N LYS A 93 -4.39 6.86 -1.75
CA LYS A 93 -3.72 7.27 -0.52
C LYS A 93 -3.31 8.74 -0.60
N PHE A 94 -3.33 9.43 0.54
CA PHE A 94 -3.01 10.85 0.64
C PHE A 94 -1.82 11.11 1.56
N SER A 95 -0.89 11.93 1.10
CA SER A 95 0.21 12.46 1.88
C SER A 95 0.29 13.98 1.76
N PHE A 96 0.71 14.65 2.82
CA PHE A 96 0.95 16.10 2.83
C PHE A 96 2.44 16.38 2.95
N TRP A 97 2.96 17.24 2.08
CA TRP A 97 4.35 17.63 1.99
C TRP A 97 4.49 19.15 2.13
N ARG A 98 5.63 19.60 2.67
CA ARG A 98 6.00 21.01 2.78
C ARG A 98 7.50 21.11 2.56
N ASP A 99 7.89 21.91 1.58
CA ASP A 99 9.31 22.10 1.20
C ASP A 99 10.06 20.78 0.97
N GLY A 100 9.41 19.84 0.26
CA GLY A 100 9.96 18.51 -0.03
C GLY A 100 10.04 17.57 1.18
N LYS A 101 9.44 17.94 2.33
CA LYS A 101 9.40 17.10 3.53
C LYS A 101 7.97 16.68 3.86
N LEU A 102 7.80 15.41 4.19
CA LEU A 102 6.53 14.87 4.60
C LEU A 102 6.07 15.48 5.94
N VAL A 103 4.93 16.16 5.93
CA VAL A 103 4.29 16.80 7.10
C VAL A 103 3.37 15.83 7.81
N LYS A 104 2.51 15.13 7.06
CA LYS A 104 1.52 14.23 7.64
C LYS A 104 1.04 13.18 6.65
N ARG A 105 0.85 11.98 7.18
CA ARG A 105 0.08 10.90 6.56
C ARG A 105 -1.26 10.73 7.24
N ASN A 106 -2.32 10.47 6.49
CA ASN A 106 -3.63 10.24 7.07
C ASN A 106 -4.20 8.86 6.70
N TYR A 107 -3.89 7.86 7.53
CA TYR A 107 -4.21 6.45 7.25
C TYR A 107 -5.41 5.87 8.02
N LYS A 108 -6.14 6.66 8.82
CA LYS A 108 -7.14 6.08 9.74
C LYS A 108 -8.57 6.27 9.27
N LEU A 109 -9.04 5.39 8.39
CA LEU A 109 -10.47 5.08 8.21
C LEU A 109 -10.70 3.56 8.23
N PRO A 110 -11.86 3.08 8.72
CA PRO A 110 -12.07 1.67 9.02
C PRO A 110 -12.18 0.82 7.74
N THR A 111 -11.35 -0.23 7.63
CA THR A 111 -11.51 -1.28 6.61
C THR A 111 -12.45 -2.39 7.10
N LEU A 112 -13.05 -3.10 6.14
CA LEU A 112 -13.63 -4.43 6.36
C LEU A 112 -12.69 -5.27 7.23
N SER A 113 -13.23 -5.83 8.31
CA SER A 113 -12.46 -6.46 9.39
C SER A 113 -11.36 -7.39 8.86
N ARG A 114 -10.09 -7.03 9.11
CA ARG A 114 -8.87 -7.80 8.78
C ARG A 114 -9.02 -9.31 9.00
N LYS A 115 -9.81 -9.70 10.00
CA LYS A 115 -10.09 -11.10 10.39
C LYS A 115 -11.02 -11.87 9.45
N ALA A 116 -11.92 -11.20 8.71
CA ALA A 116 -12.84 -11.88 7.80
C ALA A 116 -12.10 -12.48 6.59
N ASN A 117 -11.17 -11.73 6.00
CA ASN A 117 -10.36 -12.18 4.86
C ASN A 117 -9.39 -13.31 5.25
N ILE A 118 -8.78 -13.23 6.43
CA ILE A 118 -7.86 -14.27 6.93
C ILE A 118 -8.58 -15.61 7.14
N ASN A 119 -9.76 -15.60 7.76
CA ASN A 119 -10.53 -16.83 8.00
C ASN A 119 -11.01 -17.47 6.69
N PHE A 120 -11.40 -16.66 5.71
CA PHE A 120 -11.74 -17.14 4.38
C PHE A 120 -10.52 -17.81 3.71
N GLY A 121 -9.37 -17.13 3.70
CA GLY A 121 -8.15 -17.68 3.13
C GLY A 121 -7.72 -18.99 3.80
N ILE A 122 -7.79 -19.04 5.14
CA ILE A 122 -7.57 -20.27 5.92
C ILE A 122 -8.49 -21.40 5.45
N ALA A 123 -9.80 -21.15 5.31
CA ALA A 123 -10.77 -22.16 4.89
C ALA A 123 -10.51 -22.67 3.45
N GLU A 124 -10.01 -21.80 2.57
CA GLU A 124 -9.68 -22.14 1.19
C GLU A 124 -8.27 -22.74 1.00
N GLY A 125 -7.49 -22.89 2.08
CA GLY A 125 -6.22 -23.60 2.06
C GLY A 125 -5.05 -22.81 1.44
N ILE A 126 -5.01 -21.49 1.65
CA ILE A 126 -3.90 -20.64 1.18
C ILE A 126 -2.53 -21.07 1.71
N ASP A 127 -1.47 -20.76 0.98
CA ASP A 127 -0.09 -20.97 1.40
C ASP A 127 0.56 -19.71 1.99
N PHE A 128 0.12 -18.53 1.55
CA PHE A 128 0.67 -17.24 1.94
C PHE A 128 -0.40 -16.21 2.29
N ILE A 129 -0.10 -15.34 3.24
CA ILE A 129 -0.84 -14.10 3.53
C ILE A 129 0.10 -12.92 3.35
N ALA A 130 -0.22 -11.99 2.45
CA ALA A 130 0.42 -10.69 2.38
C ALA A 130 -0.31 -9.69 3.30
N MET A 131 0.42 -9.21 4.29
CA MET A 131 -0.09 -8.32 5.33
C MET A 131 0.21 -6.86 4.94
N SER A 132 -0.83 -6.09 4.63
CA SER A 132 -0.67 -4.65 4.30
C SER A 132 -0.40 -3.79 5.53
N PHE A 133 0.29 -2.69 5.30
CA PHE A 133 0.65 -1.60 6.20
C PHE A 133 1.29 -2.09 7.51
N VAL A 134 2.33 -2.91 7.39
CA VAL A 134 3.05 -3.43 8.55
C VAL A 134 4.00 -2.36 9.08
N ASN A 135 3.60 -1.72 10.17
CA ASN A 135 4.43 -0.74 10.89
C ASN A 135 4.80 -1.23 12.31
N ASP A 136 4.27 -2.38 12.71
CA ASP A 136 4.42 -2.96 14.04
C ASP A 136 4.69 -4.45 13.91
N VAL A 137 5.81 -4.88 14.48
CA VAL A 137 6.31 -6.25 14.48
C VAL A 137 5.33 -7.17 15.23
N ASP A 138 4.71 -6.66 16.29
CA ASP A 138 3.76 -7.42 17.08
C ASP A 138 2.49 -7.73 16.27
N ALA A 139 2.14 -6.89 15.29
CA ALA A 139 1.04 -7.20 14.39
C ALA A 139 1.31 -8.48 13.57
N VAL A 140 2.55 -8.68 13.10
CA VAL A 140 2.96 -9.89 12.36
C VAL A 140 2.92 -11.10 13.29
N ARG A 141 3.50 -10.99 14.49
CA ARG A 141 3.51 -12.08 15.49
C ARG A 141 2.10 -12.50 15.87
N ASN A 142 1.24 -11.53 16.21
CA ASN A 142 -0.17 -11.77 16.55
C ASN A 142 -0.93 -12.49 15.42
N LEU A 143 -0.62 -12.18 14.16
CA LEU A 143 -1.22 -12.87 13.01
C LEU A 143 -0.75 -14.33 12.93
N LYS A 144 0.56 -14.58 13.07
CA LYS A 144 1.12 -15.95 13.07
C LYS A 144 0.55 -16.78 14.21
N ASP A 145 0.48 -16.19 15.41
CA ASP A 145 -0.12 -16.84 16.58
C ASP A 145 -1.59 -17.17 16.32
N TYR A 146 -2.36 -16.21 15.81
CA TYR A 146 -3.76 -16.42 15.44
C TYR A 146 -3.94 -17.58 14.45
N ILE A 147 -3.12 -17.66 13.40
CA ILE A 147 -3.15 -18.75 12.42
C ILE A 147 -2.85 -20.09 13.09
N SER A 148 -1.83 -20.13 13.96
CA SER A 148 -1.44 -21.35 14.67
C SER A 148 -2.55 -21.91 15.57
N THR A 149 -3.43 -21.04 16.10
CA THR A 149 -4.62 -21.49 16.86
C THR A 149 -5.72 -22.12 16.01
N LYS A 150 -5.66 -21.95 14.68
CA LYS A 150 -6.70 -22.39 13.73
C LYS A 150 -6.27 -23.58 12.88
N LEU A 151 -5.00 -23.68 12.53
CA LEU A 151 -4.45 -24.75 11.70
C LEU A 151 -3.11 -25.26 12.20
N SER A 152 -2.89 -26.56 11.99
CA SER A 152 -1.59 -27.20 12.15
C SER A 152 -0.65 -26.95 10.96
N LYS A 153 -1.19 -26.62 9.78
CA LYS A 153 -0.39 -26.23 8.60
C LYS A 153 0.13 -24.80 8.78
N SER A 154 1.43 -24.60 8.56
CA SER A 154 2.05 -23.29 8.60
C SER A 154 1.73 -22.49 7.33
N ILE A 155 0.80 -21.53 7.41
CA ILE A 155 0.63 -20.49 6.40
C ILE A 155 1.74 -19.46 6.59
N ARG A 156 2.44 -19.08 5.52
CA ARG A 156 3.53 -18.10 5.58
C ARG A 156 2.99 -16.67 5.54
N VAL A 157 3.49 -15.80 6.41
CA VAL A 157 3.10 -14.39 6.48
C VAL A 157 4.17 -13.52 5.83
N LEU A 158 3.80 -12.82 4.76
CA LEU A 158 4.63 -11.83 4.08
C LEU A 158 4.23 -10.43 4.56
N ALA A 159 5.16 -9.65 5.13
CA ALA A 159 4.89 -8.26 5.46
C ALA A 159 5.09 -7.37 4.22
N LYS A 160 4.12 -6.50 3.93
CA LYS A 160 4.25 -5.50 2.88
C LYS A 160 4.96 -4.28 3.43
N ILE A 161 6.07 -3.91 2.81
CA ILE A 161 6.85 -2.70 3.11
C ILE A 161 6.30 -1.60 2.20
N GLU A 162 5.50 -0.72 2.81
CA GLU A 162 4.66 0.29 2.16
C GLU A 162 4.90 1.69 2.73
N SER A 163 5.69 1.83 3.79
CA SER A 163 5.83 3.09 4.52
C SER A 163 7.24 3.36 5.04
N LEU A 164 7.60 4.63 5.23
CA LEU A 164 8.86 4.99 5.89
C LEU A 164 8.97 4.42 7.31
N GLU A 165 7.84 4.26 8.02
CA GLU A 165 7.87 3.65 9.36
C GLU A 165 8.27 2.18 9.29
N SER A 166 7.76 1.46 8.28
CA SER A 166 8.15 0.08 8.01
C SER A 166 9.62 -0.03 7.60
N LEU A 167 10.17 0.95 6.87
CA LEU A 167 11.61 1.03 6.54
C LEU A 167 12.48 1.25 7.79
N GLN A 168 12.07 2.14 8.69
CA GLN A 168 12.81 2.40 9.93
C GLN A 168 12.88 1.17 10.85
N LYS A 169 11.90 0.27 10.75
CA LYS A 169 11.79 -0.97 11.53
C LYS A 169 12.09 -2.22 10.68
N LEU A 170 12.74 -2.05 9.53
CA LEU A 170 12.87 -3.09 8.50
C LEU A 170 13.45 -4.39 9.06
N GLY A 171 14.56 -4.32 9.81
CA GLY A 171 15.21 -5.51 10.35
C GLY A 171 14.28 -6.35 11.23
N GLU A 172 13.56 -5.70 12.15
CA GLU A 172 12.64 -6.40 13.07
C GLU A 172 11.43 -7.00 12.34
N ILE A 173 10.92 -6.29 11.32
CA ILE A 173 9.80 -6.78 10.48
C ILE A 173 10.25 -7.99 9.66
N VAL A 174 11.41 -7.92 9.00
CA VAL A 174 11.98 -9.02 8.21
C VAL A 174 12.20 -10.26 9.08
N GLU A 175 12.73 -10.08 10.29
CA GLU A 175 12.97 -11.17 11.23
C GLU A 175 11.67 -11.90 11.63
N ALA A 176 10.63 -11.14 11.98
CA ALA A 176 9.34 -11.69 12.42
C ALA A 176 8.48 -12.30 11.28
N SER A 177 8.62 -11.80 10.07
CA SER A 177 7.90 -12.27 8.88
C SER A 177 8.54 -13.52 8.26
N ASP A 178 7.77 -14.26 7.46
CA ASP A 178 8.30 -15.38 6.66
C ASP A 178 8.86 -14.90 5.30
N GLY A 179 8.58 -13.64 4.95
CA GLY A 179 9.11 -12.93 3.81
C GLY A 179 8.57 -11.51 3.75
N ILE A 180 9.01 -10.77 2.74
CA ILE A 180 8.64 -9.38 2.49
C ILE A 180 8.06 -9.22 1.10
N MET A 181 7.10 -8.31 0.97
CA MET A 181 6.63 -7.80 -0.31
C MET A 181 6.92 -6.30 -0.38
N ILE A 182 7.74 -5.87 -1.33
CA ILE A 182 8.12 -4.48 -1.57
C ILE A 182 7.03 -3.85 -2.43
N ALA A 183 6.22 -2.97 -1.85
CA ALA A 183 5.15 -2.29 -2.57
C ALA A 183 5.67 -0.95 -3.10
N ARG A 184 6.26 -0.94 -4.30
CA ARG A 184 6.94 0.25 -4.84
C ARG A 184 6.02 1.45 -5.02
N GLY A 185 4.80 1.23 -5.51
CA GLY A 185 3.81 2.29 -5.67
C GLY A 185 3.48 2.96 -4.33
N ASP A 186 3.34 2.15 -3.28
CA ASP A 186 3.07 2.65 -1.93
C ASP A 186 4.27 3.37 -1.32
N LEU A 187 5.48 2.82 -1.48
CA LEU A 187 6.70 3.47 -1.05
C LEU A 187 6.95 4.78 -1.79
N GLY A 188 6.58 4.86 -3.08
CA GLY A 188 6.68 6.09 -3.89
C GLY A 188 5.81 7.23 -3.36
N VAL A 189 4.79 6.92 -2.54
CA VAL A 189 4.01 7.93 -1.80
C VAL A 189 4.77 8.47 -0.59
N GLU A 190 5.76 7.74 -0.11
CA GLU A 190 6.33 7.92 1.22
C GLU A 190 7.77 8.42 1.23
N ILE A 191 8.49 8.19 0.14
CA ILE A 191 9.85 8.63 -0.09
C ILE A 191 9.99 9.17 -1.52
N PRO A 192 10.97 10.05 -1.79
CA PRO A 192 11.25 10.52 -3.13
C PRO A 192 11.45 9.37 -4.12
N LEU A 193 10.89 9.49 -5.32
CA LEU A 193 10.88 8.42 -6.34
C LEU A 193 12.29 7.96 -6.72
N GLU A 194 13.26 8.88 -6.74
CA GLU A 194 14.67 8.60 -7.01
C GLU A 194 15.33 7.73 -5.93
N GLN A 195 14.75 7.63 -4.72
CA GLN A 195 15.24 6.77 -3.65
C GLN A 195 14.68 5.35 -3.70
N ILE A 196 13.58 5.12 -4.43
CA ILE A 196 12.91 3.82 -4.52
C ILE A 196 13.85 2.69 -4.98
N PRO A 197 14.72 2.87 -6.00
CA PRO A 197 15.65 1.82 -6.41
C PRO A 197 16.61 1.41 -5.29
N VAL A 198 17.17 2.38 -4.57
CA VAL A 198 18.11 2.13 -3.47
C VAL A 198 17.41 1.41 -2.32
N VAL A 199 16.23 1.90 -1.91
CA VAL A 199 15.45 1.29 -0.83
C VAL A 199 15.01 -0.12 -1.18
N GLN A 200 14.66 -0.40 -2.44
CA GLN A 200 14.35 -1.75 -2.88
C GLN A 200 15.55 -2.70 -2.69
N GLU A 201 16.76 -2.27 -3.08
CA GLU A 201 17.98 -3.05 -2.89
C GLU A 201 18.27 -3.30 -1.41
N GLU A 202 18.10 -2.28 -0.56
CA GLU A 202 18.26 -2.40 0.91
C GLU A 202 17.31 -3.44 1.51
N ILE A 203 16.02 -3.39 1.14
CA ILE A 203 15.02 -4.38 1.60
C ILE A 203 15.38 -5.78 1.10
N THR A 204 15.78 -5.89 -0.17
CA THR A 204 16.16 -7.17 -0.79
C THR A 204 17.36 -7.77 -0.07
N TYR A 205 18.40 -6.96 0.18
CA TYR A 205 19.60 -7.39 0.89
C TYR A 205 19.28 -7.83 2.32
N ALA A 206 18.48 -7.06 3.07
CA ALA A 206 18.05 -7.43 4.41
C ALA A 206 17.33 -8.79 4.44
N CYS A 207 16.44 -9.04 3.48
CA CYS A 207 15.76 -10.34 3.33
C CYS A 207 16.75 -11.46 3.04
N MET A 208 17.70 -11.25 2.12
CA MET A 208 18.71 -12.24 1.75
C MET A 208 19.59 -12.61 2.94
N GLN A 209 20.05 -11.64 3.73
CA GLN A 209 20.88 -11.91 4.92
C GLN A 209 20.15 -12.77 5.97
N MET A 210 18.82 -12.69 6.01
CA MET A 210 17.98 -13.44 6.94
C MET A 210 17.31 -14.68 6.31
N ASN A 211 17.69 -15.06 5.08
CA ASN A 211 17.09 -16.16 4.31
C ASN A 211 15.56 -16.06 4.18
N LYS A 212 15.05 -14.84 4.01
CA LYS A 212 13.62 -14.56 3.85
C LYS A 212 13.26 -14.40 2.38
N LEU A 213 12.06 -14.84 2.01
CA LEU A 213 11.50 -14.58 0.68
C LEU A 213 11.31 -13.07 0.49
N VAL A 214 11.58 -12.56 -0.71
CA VAL A 214 11.27 -11.18 -1.09
C VAL A 214 10.52 -11.16 -2.41
N ILE A 215 9.45 -10.38 -2.49
CA ILE A 215 8.64 -10.16 -3.69
C ILE A 215 8.66 -8.68 -4.01
N VAL A 216 9.01 -8.29 -5.24
CA VAL A 216 8.84 -6.92 -5.73
C VAL A 216 7.45 -6.79 -6.35
N ALA A 217 6.68 -5.79 -5.93
CA ALA A 217 5.29 -5.61 -6.36
C ALA A 217 5.02 -4.16 -6.81
N LEU A 218 3.97 -4.03 -7.63
CA LEU A 218 3.44 -2.80 -8.25
C LEU A 218 4.36 -2.15 -9.28
N GLN A 219 3.75 -1.47 -10.26
CA GLN A 219 4.41 -0.70 -11.33
C GLN A 219 5.48 -1.49 -12.10
N LEU A 220 5.27 -2.80 -12.27
CA LEU A 220 6.21 -3.67 -12.99
C LEU A 220 5.96 -3.66 -14.50
N LEU A 221 4.69 -3.76 -14.91
CA LEU A 221 4.27 -3.87 -16.31
C LEU A 221 2.95 -3.11 -16.48
N GLU A 222 2.89 -1.88 -15.94
CA GLU A 222 1.66 -1.07 -15.89
C GLU A 222 1.14 -0.79 -17.31
N SER A 223 2.05 -0.54 -18.26
CA SER A 223 1.66 -0.31 -19.65
C SER A 223 0.89 -1.48 -20.26
N MET A 224 1.06 -2.70 -19.72
CA MET A 224 0.41 -3.89 -20.27
C MET A 224 -1.09 -3.98 -19.97
N VAL A 225 -1.62 -3.06 -19.15
CA VAL A 225 -3.08 -2.90 -18.97
C VAL A 225 -3.73 -2.42 -20.27
N GLU A 226 -3.06 -1.52 -21.00
CA GLU A 226 -3.58 -0.89 -22.23
C GLU A 226 -2.88 -1.39 -23.50
N SER A 227 -1.68 -1.98 -23.37
CA SER A 227 -0.85 -2.45 -24.47
C SER A 227 -0.58 -3.96 -24.36
N PRO A 228 -0.52 -4.71 -25.48
CA PRO A 228 -0.13 -6.11 -25.43
C PRO A 228 1.35 -6.32 -25.10
N ASN A 229 2.18 -5.28 -25.19
CA ASN A 229 3.62 -5.34 -24.93
C ASN A 229 4.04 -4.32 -23.87
N PRO A 230 5.02 -4.66 -23.00
CA PRO A 230 5.58 -3.71 -22.06
C PRO A 230 6.44 -2.67 -22.78
N THR A 231 6.74 -1.57 -22.08
CA THR A 231 7.77 -0.64 -22.53
C THR A 231 9.17 -1.23 -22.36
N ARG A 232 10.21 -0.53 -22.83
CA ARG A 232 11.62 -0.93 -22.59
C ARG A 232 12.10 -0.63 -21.16
N ALA A 233 11.44 0.34 -20.51
CA ALA A 233 11.82 0.78 -19.17
C ALA A 233 11.29 -0.18 -18.09
N GLU A 234 10.11 -0.77 -18.35
CA GLU A 234 9.54 -1.90 -17.61
C GLU A 234 10.27 -3.21 -17.93
#